data_AF-A0AAU9PLT9-F1
#
_entry.id   AF-A0AAU9PLT9-F1
#
_cell.length_a   1.000
_cell.length_b   1.000
_cell.length_c   1.000
_cell.angle_alpha   90.00
_cell.angle_beta   90.00
_cell.angle_gamma   90.00
#
_symmetry.space_group_name_H-M   'P 1'
#
loop_
_entity.id
_entity.type
_entity.pdbx_description
1 polymer ?
#
loop_
_entity_poly.entity_id
_entity_poly.type
_entity_poly.pdbx_seq_one_letter_code
_entity_poly.pdbx_strand_id
1 'polypeptide(L)'
;MQFVISLNTCAGIQTLQDWRQKLGNETILDSSCRDDLSDLTACDACGYAALTVQKELVSIDGNASHSNNCFYFIVLYGAGILNEFGPESNSAVTCNFDINILPKSHKNGRSSLIYGLVGGLVAVVVIFCLVGLCFWWDRKKKKQKIGESGTNPFESRLPRRRPNTGSVWFKLSDLEKATNNFSINNLIGRDANMRARVADFGLAKQSREGQSHLTTRVAGTHGYLAPEYAIYGQLTEKSDVYSFGIVILEIMCRRKALDLSCLDSHLLITDWAWSLTKEGNVGLVLDHSLGDAMSSETMNPTGDMVRFVLVGILCAHATVAFRPTIMEALKMLEGDIEVPVIPDRPISTYSI
;
A
#
# COMPACT_ATOMS: atom_id res chain seq x y z
N MET A 1 -34.08 22.20 11.55
CA MET A 1 -33.61 20.93 10.96
C MET A 1 -32.26 20.61 11.57
N GLN A 2 -32.04 19.37 12.00
CA GLN A 2 -30.77 18.91 12.59
C GLN A 2 -29.85 18.43 11.46
N PHE A 3 -28.61 18.91 11.44
CA PHE A 3 -27.63 18.64 10.36
C PHE A 3 -26.83 17.36 10.61
N VAL A 4 -26.55 17.02 11.88
CA VAL A 4 -25.67 15.91 12.26
C VAL A 4 -26.16 15.25 13.56
N ILE A 5 -25.91 13.94 13.70
CA ILE A 5 -26.44 13.08 14.78
C ILE A 5 -25.50 13.01 16.02
N SER A 6 -24.28 13.57 15.96
CA SER A 6 -23.26 13.44 17.02
C SER A 6 -22.75 14.77 17.59
N LEU A 7 -22.59 14.82 18.92
CA LEU A 7 -22.29 16.02 19.73
C LEU A 7 -20.83 16.54 19.66
N ASN A 8 -19.86 15.75 19.18
CA ASN A 8 -18.43 16.08 19.30
C ASN A 8 -17.74 16.23 17.93
N THR A 9 -18.27 17.07 17.05
CA THR A 9 -17.75 17.16 15.68
C THR A 9 -17.17 18.54 15.35
N CYS A 10 -17.91 19.64 15.46
CA CYS A 10 -17.32 20.99 15.30
C CYS A 10 -18.11 22.05 16.05
N ALA A 11 -17.46 22.72 17.01
CA ALA A 11 -17.98 23.80 17.82
C ALA A 11 -19.36 23.50 18.45
N GLY A 12 -19.76 22.23 18.62
CA GLY A 12 -21.10 21.86 19.09
C GLY A 12 -22.26 22.31 18.17
N ILE A 13 -22.01 22.58 16.88
CA ILE A 13 -23.04 22.98 15.91
C ILE A 13 -23.87 21.75 15.52
N GLN A 14 -25.19 21.82 15.73
CA GLN A 14 -26.12 20.74 15.38
C GLN A 14 -27.27 21.21 14.48
N THR A 15 -27.61 22.49 14.57
CA THR A 15 -28.73 23.11 13.86
C THR A 15 -28.28 24.37 13.12
N LEU A 16 -29.12 24.82 12.18
CA LEU A 16 -28.94 26.09 11.46
C LEU A 16 -28.94 27.28 12.43
N GLN A 17 -29.64 27.13 13.55
CA GLN A 17 -29.72 28.14 14.59
C GLN A 17 -28.39 28.25 15.36
N ASP A 18 -27.74 27.12 15.65
CA ASP A 18 -26.41 27.10 16.28
C ASP A 18 -25.35 27.72 15.38
N TRP A 19 -25.43 27.46 14.07
CA TRP A 19 -24.58 28.09 13.06
C TRP A 19 -24.71 29.61 13.10
N ARG A 20 -25.96 30.11 13.01
CA ARG A 20 -26.25 31.55 13.03
C ARG A 20 -25.86 32.22 14.34
N GLN A 21 -25.96 31.50 15.46
CA GLN A 21 -25.54 32.02 16.76
C GLN A 21 -24.02 32.18 16.87
N LYS A 22 -23.24 31.33 16.20
CA LYS A 22 -21.77 31.33 16.27
C LYS A 22 -21.11 32.22 15.22
N LEU A 23 -21.62 32.20 13.99
CA LEU A 23 -21.02 32.87 12.84
C LEU A 23 -21.84 34.08 12.35
N GLY A 24 -23.05 34.29 12.87
CA GLY A 24 -23.94 35.37 12.46
C GLY A 24 -24.98 34.97 11.40
N ASN A 25 -25.91 35.88 11.12
CA ASN A 25 -27.01 35.65 10.17
C ASN A 25 -26.59 35.73 8.70
N GLU A 26 -25.49 36.43 8.41
CA GLU A 26 -24.86 36.50 7.08
C GLU A 26 -23.35 36.37 7.24
N THR A 27 -22.79 35.36 6.60
CA THR A 27 -21.36 35.03 6.57
C THR A 27 -20.80 35.32 5.18
N ILE A 28 -19.48 35.47 5.08
CA ILE A 28 -18.77 35.64 3.79
C ILE A 28 -19.01 34.44 2.86
N LEU A 29 -19.36 33.28 3.43
CA LEU A 29 -19.74 32.07 2.72
C LEU A 29 -21.11 32.22 2.03
N ASP A 30 -22.06 32.87 2.68
CA ASP A 30 -23.44 33.07 2.17
C ASP A 30 -23.49 33.96 0.93
N SER A 31 -22.55 34.90 0.81
CA SER A 31 -22.40 35.75 -0.37
C SER A 31 -21.57 35.10 -1.47
N SER A 32 -20.59 34.26 -1.11
CA SER A 32 -19.62 33.74 -2.08
C SER A 32 -20.03 32.40 -2.71
N CYS A 33 -20.89 31.62 -2.04
CA CYS A 33 -21.25 30.25 -2.45
C CYS A 33 -22.73 30.07 -2.87
N ARG A 34 -23.47 31.17 -3.06
CA ARG A 34 -24.90 31.14 -3.40
C ARG A 34 -25.14 30.89 -4.89
N ASP A 35 -24.34 31.53 -5.75
CA ASP A 35 -24.52 31.55 -7.20
C ASP A 35 -23.90 30.30 -7.89
N ASP A 36 -24.06 30.19 -9.22
CA ASP A 36 -23.56 29.04 -9.99
C ASP A 36 -22.02 28.93 -9.93
N LEU A 37 -21.54 27.88 -9.26
CA LEU A 37 -20.11 27.57 -9.10
C LEU A 37 -19.49 26.90 -10.35
N SER A 38 -20.13 27.02 -11.52
CA SER A 38 -19.57 26.56 -12.79
C SER A 38 -18.42 27.42 -13.28
N ASP A 39 -18.36 28.69 -12.85
CA ASP A 39 -17.27 29.60 -13.11
C ASP A 39 -16.12 29.43 -12.09
N LEU A 40 -14.90 29.27 -12.60
CA LEU A 40 -13.71 29.00 -11.79
C LEU A 40 -13.44 30.16 -10.82
N THR A 41 -13.73 31.40 -11.20
CA THR A 41 -13.55 32.57 -10.32
C THR A 41 -14.57 32.64 -9.19
N ALA A 42 -15.81 32.22 -9.42
CA ALA A 42 -16.82 32.10 -8.37
C ALA A 42 -16.46 30.94 -7.42
N CYS A 43 -15.92 29.85 -7.98
CA CYS A 43 -15.47 28.71 -7.21
C CYS A 43 -14.30 29.04 -6.27
N ASP A 44 -13.27 29.73 -6.76
CA ASP A 44 -12.13 30.15 -5.95
C ASP A 44 -12.54 31.11 -4.82
N ALA A 45 -13.47 32.03 -5.10
CA ALA A 45 -14.02 32.95 -4.10
C ALA A 45 -14.80 32.19 -3.00
N CYS A 46 -15.63 31.22 -3.38
CA CYS A 46 -16.33 30.34 -2.46
C CYS A 46 -15.36 29.49 -1.61
N GLY A 47 -14.33 28.91 -2.23
CA GLY A 47 -13.30 28.13 -1.54
C GLY A 47 -12.50 28.96 -0.53
N TYR A 48 -12.14 30.20 -0.88
CA TYR A 48 -11.48 31.11 0.05
C TYR A 48 -12.37 31.50 1.23
N ALA A 49 -13.66 31.75 0.98
CA ALA A 49 -14.63 32.03 2.02
C ALA A 49 -14.81 30.82 2.97
N ALA A 50 -14.85 29.60 2.42
CA ALA A 50 -14.93 28.36 3.18
C ALA A 50 -13.72 28.17 4.11
N LEU A 51 -12.50 28.39 3.62
CA LEU A 51 -11.28 28.30 4.43
C LEU A 51 -11.25 29.36 5.55
N THR A 52 -11.82 30.54 5.31
CA THR A 52 -11.90 31.61 6.30
C THR A 52 -12.85 31.21 7.44
N VAL A 53 -14.05 30.73 7.11
CA VAL A 53 -15.03 30.25 8.10
C VAL A 53 -14.51 29.01 8.83
N GLN A 54 -13.75 28.13 8.17
CA GLN A 54 -13.14 26.97 8.82
C GLN A 54 -12.19 27.37 9.95
N LYS A 55 -11.32 28.35 9.69
CA LYS A 55 -10.38 28.84 10.71
C LYS A 55 -11.12 29.45 11.91
N GLU A 56 -12.19 30.18 11.66
CA GLU A 56 -13.04 30.75 12.71
C GLU A 56 -13.74 29.66 13.54
N LEU A 57 -14.32 28.65 12.87
CA LEU A 57 -14.96 27.52 13.56
C LEU A 57 -14.00 26.68 14.39
N VAL A 58 -12.78 26.43 13.89
CA VAL A 58 -11.74 25.72 14.64
C VAL A 58 -11.28 26.56 15.84
N SER A 59 -11.22 27.88 15.70
CA SER A 59 -10.92 28.78 16.82
C SER A 59 -12.02 28.78 17.89
N ILE A 60 -13.29 28.65 17.49
CA ILE A 60 -14.44 28.58 18.40
C ILE A 60 -14.52 27.20 19.08
N ASP A 61 -14.16 26.13 18.38
CA ASP A 61 -14.15 24.76 18.91
C ASP A 61 -13.03 24.54 19.93
N GLY A 62 -11.87 25.16 19.73
CA GLY A 62 -10.73 25.07 20.65
C GLY A 62 -9.98 23.73 20.61
N ASN A 63 -10.40 22.77 19.80
CA ASN A 63 -9.74 21.48 19.61
C ASN A 63 -9.33 21.26 18.14
N ALA A 64 -8.03 21.35 17.86
CA ALA A 64 -7.50 21.20 16.50
C ALA A 64 -7.79 19.82 15.86
N SER A 65 -8.03 18.77 16.67
CA SER A 65 -8.39 17.43 16.15
C SER A 65 -9.76 17.41 15.44
N HIS A 66 -10.61 18.39 15.69
CA HIS A 66 -11.92 18.55 15.05
C HIS A 66 -11.89 19.33 13.73
N SER A 67 -10.71 19.78 13.27
CA SER A 67 -10.57 20.60 12.06
C SER A 67 -11.21 19.98 10.81
N ASN A 68 -11.05 18.67 10.62
CA ASN A 68 -11.66 17.95 9.50
C ASN A 68 -13.19 17.89 9.61
N ASN A 69 -13.72 17.73 10.82
CA ASN A 69 -15.16 17.75 11.02
C ASN A 69 -15.72 19.14 10.72
N CYS A 70 -15.05 20.21 11.16
CA CYS A 70 -15.41 21.59 10.82
C CYS A 70 -15.41 21.86 9.31
N PHE A 71 -14.45 21.29 8.58
CA PHE A 71 -14.44 21.34 7.12
C PHE A 71 -15.70 20.70 6.53
N TYR A 72 -16.03 19.47 6.94
CA TYR A 72 -17.22 18.79 6.42
C TYR A 72 -18.52 19.54 6.74
N PHE A 73 -18.63 20.20 7.89
CA PHE A 73 -19.78 21.06 8.18
C PHE A 73 -19.95 22.19 7.19
N ILE A 74 -18.85 22.86 6.83
CA ILE A 74 -18.87 23.97 5.85
C ILE A 74 -19.30 23.46 4.48
N VAL A 75 -18.82 22.28 4.08
CA VAL A 75 -19.21 21.65 2.80
C VAL A 75 -20.70 21.28 2.80
N LEU A 76 -21.19 20.65 3.86
CA LEU A 76 -22.61 20.30 4.03
C LEU A 76 -23.51 21.54 4.03
N TYR A 77 -23.08 22.61 4.69
CA TYR A 77 -23.78 23.88 4.73
C TYR A 77 -23.79 24.57 3.35
N GLY A 78 -22.63 24.65 2.68
CA GLY A 78 -22.49 25.23 1.35
C GLY A 78 -23.30 24.50 0.29
N ALA A 79 -23.21 23.17 0.23
CA ALA A 79 -23.91 22.36 -0.78
C ALA A 79 -25.41 22.16 -0.48
N GLY A 80 -25.80 22.09 0.79
CA GLY A 80 -27.17 21.75 1.19
C GLY A 80 -28.07 22.94 1.56
N ILE A 81 -27.50 24.10 1.90
CA ILE A 81 -28.25 25.26 2.38
C ILE A 81 -28.03 26.51 1.52
N LEU A 82 -26.80 26.75 1.05
CA LEU A 82 -26.46 27.98 0.33
C LEU A 82 -26.60 27.88 -1.17
N ASN A 83 -26.15 26.77 -1.75
CA ASN A 83 -26.16 26.60 -3.19
C ASN A 83 -27.58 26.37 -3.71
N GLU A 84 -28.09 27.28 -4.53
CA GLU A 84 -29.45 27.22 -5.10
C GLU A 84 -29.65 25.98 -6.01
N PHE A 85 -28.57 25.44 -6.58
CA PHE A 85 -28.58 24.23 -7.41
C PHE A 85 -28.50 22.93 -6.60
N GLY A 86 -28.22 23.01 -5.30
CA GLY A 86 -28.17 21.88 -4.39
C GLY A 86 -27.01 20.89 -4.62
N PRO A 87 -27.00 19.77 -3.88
CA PRO A 87 -25.90 18.80 -3.90
C PRO A 87 -25.88 17.91 -5.16
N GLU A 88 -26.90 17.95 -6.00
CA GLU A 88 -26.99 17.17 -7.25
C GLU A 88 -26.34 17.88 -8.44
N SER A 89 -25.97 19.16 -8.29
CA SER A 89 -25.31 19.93 -9.34
C SER A 89 -23.84 19.52 -9.49
N ASN A 90 -23.45 19.14 -10.70
CA ASN A 90 -22.07 18.81 -11.03
C ASN A 90 -21.11 19.97 -10.71
N SER A 91 -21.54 21.22 -10.88
CA SER A 91 -20.74 22.41 -10.56
C SER A 91 -20.55 22.55 -9.04
N ALA A 92 -21.62 22.37 -8.27
CA ALA A 92 -21.58 22.40 -6.81
C ALA A 92 -20.68 21.30 -6.24
N VAL A 93 -20.74 20.10 -6.82
CA VAL A 93 -19.92 18.96 -6.39
C VAL A 93 -18.45 19.13 -6.77
N THR A 94 -18.17 19.62 -7.98
CA THR A 94 -16.80 19.86 -8.46
C THR A 94 -16.11 20.93 -7.63
N CYS A 95 -16.83 22.02 -7.33
CA CYS A 95 -16.28 23.15 -6.60
C CYS A 95 -16.23 22.93 -5.07
N ASN A 96 -17.32 22.50 -4.43
CA ASN A 96 -17.38 22.39 -2.96
C ASN A 96 -16.68 21.13 -2.42
N PHE A 97 -16.50 20.09 -3.25
CA PHE A 97 -15.87 18.83 -2.83
C PHE A 97 -14.51 18.57 -3.48
N ASP A 98 -14.00 19.51 -4.29
CA ASP A 98 -12.75 19.38 -5.06
C ASP A 98 -12.70 18.07 -5.89
N ILE A 99 -13.85 17.63 -6.39
CA ILE A 99 -13.99 16.43 -7.22
C ILE A 99 -13.81 16.87 -8.67
N ASN A 100 -12.61 16.71 -9.22
CA ASN A 100 -12.33 17.01 -10.63
C ASN A 100 -13.16 16.12 -11.59
N ILE A 101 -14.36 16.58 -11.97
CA ILE A 101 -15.16 16.02 -13.07
C ILE A 101 -14.92 16.91 -14.30
N LEU A 102 -13.95 16.56 -15.13
CA LEU A 102 -13.70 17.24 -16.41
C LEU A 102 -14.98 17.25 -17.30
N PRO A 103 -15.51 18.41 -17.73
CA PRO A 103 -16.47 18.43 -18.82
C PRO A 103 -15.72 18.57 -20.16
N LYS A 104 -16.01 17.68 -21.11
CA LYS A 104 -15.60 17.85 -22.51
C LYS A 104 -16.33 19.05 -23.10
N SER A 105 -15.56 20.07 -23.47
CA SER A 105 -15.98 21.26 -24.21
C SER A 105 -16.82 20.92 -25.45
N HIS A 106 -18.01 21.51 -25.55
CA HIS A 106 -18.88 21.45 -26.71
C HIS A 106 -18.55 22.64 -27.63
N LYS A 107 -17.95 22.39 -28.82
CA LYS A 107 -17.85 23.38 -29.90
C LYS A 107 -18.83 23.02 -31.01
N ASN A 108 -19.77 23.94 -31.28
CA ASN A 108 -20.67 23.88 -32.42
C ASN A 108 -19.95 24.14 -33.75
N GLY A 109 -20.44 23.48 -34.81
CA GLY A 109 -20.37 23.99 -36.18
C GLY A 109 -19.44 23.29 -37.16
N ARG A 110 -19.60 21.96 -37.40
CA ARG A 110 -19.25 21.27 -38.68
C ARG A 110 -19.59 19.76 -38.73
N SER A 111 -20.62 19.31 -38.03
CA SER A 111 -20.69 17.90 -37.59
C SER A 111 -21.23 16.88 -38.62
N SER A 112 -21.88 17.28 -39.71
CA SER A 112 -22.54 16.30 -40.60
C SER A 112 -21.57 15.41 -41.42
N LEU A 113 -20.43 15.92 -41.87
CA LEU A 113 -19.47 15.16 -42.69
C LEU A 113 -18.55 14.24 -41.86
N ILE A 114 -18.28 14.60 -40.61
CA ILE A 114 -17.38 13.86 -39.72
C ILE A 114 -18.11 12.64 -39.13
N TYR A 115 -19.41 12.74 -38.82
CA TYR A 115 -20.18 11.59 -38.33
C TYR A 115 -20.34 10.48 -39.36
N GLY A 116 -20.35 10.80 -40.67
CA GLY A 116 -20.37 9.78 -41.73
C GLY A 116 -19.09 8.94 -41.78
N LEU A 117 -17.92 9.60 -41.71
CA LEU A 117 -16.61 8.92 -41.74
C LEU A 117 -16.31 8.18 -40.43
N VAL A 118 -16.62 8.79 -39.29
CA VAL A 118 -16.41 8.17 -37.96
C VAL A 118 -17.42 7.03 -37.74
N GLY A 119 -18.67 7.18 -38.18
CA GLY A 119 -19.68 6.12 -38.12
C GLY A 119 -19.30 4.89 -38.95
N GLY A 120 -18.77 5.09 -40.15
CA GLY A 120 -18.24 4.01 -40.99
C GLY A 120 -17.06 3.29 -40.34
N LEU A 121 -16.13 4.04 -39.73
CA LEU A 121 -14.96 3.45 -39.05
C LEU A 121 -15.37 2.64 -37.81
N VAL A 122 -16.33 3.16 -37.03
CA VAL A 122 -16.87 2.47 -35.85
C VAL A 122 -17.60 1.20 -36.26
N ALA A 123 -18.37 1.21 -37.35
CA ALA A 123 -19.03 0.00 -37.86
C ALA A 123 -18.00 -1.08 -38.24
N VAL A 124 -16.89 -0.70 -38.90
CA VAL A 124 -15.81 -1.63 -39.25
C VAL A 124 -15.14 -2.19 -37.99
N VAL A 125 -14.85 -1.35 -37.00
CA VAL A 125 -14.26 -1.79 -35.72
C VAL A 125 -15.19 -2.73 -34.96
N VAL A 126 -16.50 -2.44 -34.92
CA VAL A 126 -17.51 -3.30 -34.29
C VAL A 126 -17.59 -4.65 -35.01
N ILE A 127 -17.56 -4.67 -36.34
CA ILE A 127 -17.55 -5.92 -37.12
C ILE A 127 -16.28 -6.73 -36.82
N PHE A 128 -15.10 -6.10 -36.76
CA PHE A 128 -13.85 -6.78 -36.39
C PHE A 128 -13.89 -7.34 -34.96
N CYS A 129 -14.46 -6.60 -34.01
CA CYS A 129 -14.65 -7.06 -32.64
C CYS A 129 -15.61 -8.27 -32.56
N LEU A 130 -16.71 -8.25 -33.32
CA LEU A 130 -17.66 -9.36 -33.36
C LEU A 130 -17.04 -10.62 -33.99
N VAL A 131 -16.26 -10.47 -35.07
CA VAL A 131 -15.51 -11.58 -35.68
C VAL A 131 -14.47 -12.14 -34.71
N GLY A 132 -13.75 -11.28 -33.97
CA GLY A 132 -12.81 -11.68 -32.93
C GLY A 132 -13.48 -12.46 -31.80
N LEU A 133 -14.67 -12.02 -31.35
CA LEU A 133 -15.45 -12.71 -30.33
C LEU A 133 -15.97 -14.07 -30.83
N CYS A 134 -16.43 -14.17 -32.07
CA CYS A 134 -16.82 -15.45 -32.68
C CYS A 134 -15.63 -16.43 -32.75
N PHE A 135 -14.45 -15.95 -33.14
CA PHE A 135 -13.24 -16.77 -33.23
C PHE A 135 -12.74 -17.22 -31.84
N TRP A 136 -12.85 -16.34 -30.84
CA TRP A 136 -12.54 -16.65 -29.45
C TRP A 136 -13.50 -17.70 -28.87
N TRP A 137 -14.80 -17.58 -29.17
CA TRP A 137 -15.81 -18.53 -28.74
C TRP A 137 -15.60 -19.91 -29.39
N ASP A 138 -15.29 -19.97 -30.68
CA ASP A 138 -15.01 -21.23 -31.37
C ASP A 138 -13.75 -21.93 -30.83
N ARG A 139 -12.68 -21.15 -30.54
CA ARG A 139 -11.48 -21.66 -29.85
C ARG A 139 -11.78 -22.16 -28.44
N LYS A 140 -12.67 -21.49 -27.70
CA LYS A 140 -13.08 -21.92 -26.35
C LYS A 140 -13.89 -23.22 -26.40
N LYS A 141 -14.76 -23.38 -27.39
CA LYS A 141 -15.56 -24.60 -27.61
C LYS A 141 -14.68 -25.81 -27.96
N LYS A 142 -13.58 -25.61 -28.70
CA LYS A 142 -12.59 -26.66 -28.98
C LYS A 142 -11.79 -27.09 -27.73
N LYS A 143 -11.56 -26.20 -26.77
CA LYS A 143 -10.86 -26.52 -25.51
C LYS A 143 -11.73 -27.29 -24.49
N GLN A 144 -13.05 -27.20 -24.58
CA GLN A 144 -13.97 -27.88 -23.65
C GLN A 144 -14.27 -29.34 -24.02
N LYS A 145 -13.92 -29.81 -25.22
CA LYS A 145 -14.14 -31.19 -25.68
C LYS A 145 -13.02 -32.18 -25.33
N ILE A 146 -11.97 -31.76 -24.60
CA ILE A 146 -10.77 -32.60 -24.32
C ILE A 146 -10.65 -33.03 -22.85
N GLY A 147 -11.64 -32.76 -21.99
CA GLY A 147 -11.55 -33.07 -20.56
C GLY A 147 -12.82 -33.68 -19.99
N GLU A 148 -13.19 -34.88 -20.44
CA GLU A 148 -14.27 -35.67 -19.86
C GLU A 148 -13.75 -37.08 -19.52
N SER A 149 -13.40 -37.32 -18.25
CA SER A 149 -13.43 -38.65 -17.63
C SER A 149 -13.22 -38.59 -16.11
N GLY A 150 -14.12 -39.24 -15.35
CA GLY A 150 -13.81 -39.83 -14.04
C GLY A 150 -14.45 -39.20 -12.79
N THR A 151 -15.63 -39.67 -12.42
CA THR A 151 -16.35 -39.48 -11.13
C THR A 151 -15.70 -40.27 -9.98
N ASN A 152 -15.76 -39.81 -8.71
CA ASN A 152 -16.77 -40.26 -7.74
C ASN A 152 -16.74 -39.46 -6.40
N PRO A 153 -17.80 -39.55 -5.56
CA PRO A 153 -18.18 -38.53 -4.58
C PRO A 153 -18.10 -39.00 -3.12
N PHE A 154 -17.60 -38.17 -2.19
CA PHE A 154 -18.07 -38.21 -0.79
C PHE A 154 -17.76 -36.93 -0.01
N GLU A 155 -18.84 -36.40 0.57
CA GLU A 155 -19.02 -35.45 1.67
C GLU A 155 -18.30 -34.10 1.77
N SER A 156 -19.17 -33.10 1.63
CA SER A 156 -19.15 -31.70 1.98
C SER A 156 -19.06 -31.41 3.48
N ARG A 157 -18.11 -30.55 3.88
CA ARG A 157 -18.36 -29.40 4.78
C ARG A 157 -17.56 -28.17 4.31
N LEU A 158 -18.26 -27.17 3.78
CA LEU A 158 -17.81 -25.78 3.65
C LEU A 158 -18.37 -24.99 4.85
N PRO A 159 -17.72 -23.92 5.33
CA PRO A 159 -17.63 -22.66 4.56
C PRO A 159 -16.27 -21.94 4.70
N ARG A 160 -15.72 -21.24 3.71
CA ARG A 160 -16.13 -19.91 3.20
C ARG A 160 -15.31 -19.58 1.96
N ARG A 161 -15.95 -19.07 0.90
CA ARG A 161 -15.31 -18.38 -0.24
C ARG A 161 -14.51 -17.17 0.27
N ARG A 162 -13.22 -17.07 -0.09
CA ARG A 162 -12.51 -15.79 -0.21
C ARG A 162 -12.11 -15.59 -1.67
N PRO A 163 -12.30 -14.38 -2.24
CA PRO A 163 -11.98 -14.12 -3.63
C PRO A 163 -10.47 -13.99 -3.82
N ASN A 164 -9.98 -14.83 -4.75
CA ASN A 164 -8.75 -14.81 -5.52
C ASN A 164 -7.70 -13.73 -5.17
N THR A 165 -6.60 -14.17 -4.57
CA THR A 165 -5.35 -13.41 -4.39
C THR A 165 -4.30 -13.97 -5.35
N GLY A 166 -3.92 -13.15 -6.34
CA GLY A 166 -3.03 -13.51 -7.44
C GLY A 166 -1.54 -13.30 -7.12
N SER A 167 -0.78 -14.36 -7.41
CA SER A 167 0.59 -14.75 -7.06
C SER A 167 1.62 -14.55 -8.19
N VAL A 168 2.91 -14.84 -7.90
CA VAL A 168 4.08 -14.71 -8.82
C VAL A 168 4.62 -16.00 -9.39
N TRP A 169 5.43 -15.83 -10.44
CA TRP A 169 6.07 -16.87 -11.22
C TRP A 169 7.55 -17.10 -10.94
N PHE A 170 7.84 -18.39 -10.76
CA PHE A 170 9.06 -19.11 -11.09
C PHE A 170 8.71 -20.02 -12.29
N LYS A 171 9.67 -20.54 -13.07
CA LYS A 171 9.28 -21.58 -14.06
C LYS A 171 8.73 -22.77 -13.29
N LEU A 172 7.64 -23.37 -13.77
CA LEU A 172 7.04 -24.53 -13.12
C LEU A 172 8.07 -25.67 -12.96
N SER A 173 8.97 -25.85 -13.93
CA SER A 173 10.11 -26.75 -13.85
C SER A 173 11.07 -26.44 -12.70
N ASP A 174 11.31 -25.16 -12.42
CA ASP A 174 12.23 -24.70 -11.39
C ASP A 174 11.60 -24.89 -10.01
N LEU A 175 10.28 -24.68 -9.89
CA LEU A 175 9.52 -24.99 -8.67
C LEU A 175 9.41 -26.48 -8.44
N GLU A 176 9.08 -27.27 -9.46
CA GLU A 176 9.04 -28.74 -9.36
C GLU A 176 10.41 -29.29 -8.98
N LYS A 177 11.50 -28.74 -9.53
CA LYS A 177 12.87 -29.12 -9.15
C LYS A 177 13.23 -28.66 -7.73
N ALA A 178 12.90 -27.42 -7.36
CA ALA A 178 13.22 -26.84 -6.05
C ALA A 178 12.36 -27.38 -4.91
N THR A 179 11.16 -27.89 -5.20
CA THR A 179 10.22 -28.43 -4.20
C THR A 179 10.06 -29.94 -4.30
N ASN A 180 10.86 -30.62 -5.13
CA ASN A 180 10.73 -32.04 -5.46
C ASN A 180 9.26 -32.42 -5.75
N ASN A 181 8.69 -31.76 -6.76
CA ASN A 181 7.29 -31.89 -7.14
C ASN A 181 6.32 -31.60 -5.98
N PHE A 182 6.57 -30.51 -5.24
CA PHE A 182 5.78 -30.09 -4.08
C PHE A 182 5.57 -31.22 -3.05
N SER A 183 6.60 -32.04 -2.84
CA SER A 183 6.55 -33.17 -1.91
C SER A 183 6.22 -32.68 -0.49
N ILE A 184 5.35 -33.42 0.21
CA ILE A 184 4.98 -33.15 1.60
C ILE A 184 6.20 -33.21 2.56
N ASN A 185 7.27 -33.88 2.15
CA ASN A 185 8.53 -33.97 2.88
C ASN A 185 9.34 -32.66 2.85
N ASN A 186 8.91 -31.67 2.06
CA ASN A 186 9.60 -30.39 1.85
C ASN A 186 8.94 -29.21 2.57
N LEU A 187 8.03 -29.46 3.52
CA LEU A 187 7.59 -28.48 4.50
C LEU A 187 8.80 -28.05 5.37
N ILE A 188 9.03 -26.74 5.51
CA ILE A 188 10.15 -26.22 6.34
C ILE A 188 10.05 -26.82 7.75
N GLY A 189 11.15 -27.41 8.22
CA GLY A 189 11.28 -27.95 9.58
C GLY A 189 10.90 -29.43 9.76
N ARG A 190 10.63 -30.19 8.68
CA ARG A 190 10.30 -31.63 8.75
C ARG A 190 11.17 -32.58 7.93
N ASP A 191 12.12 -32.07 7.14
CA ASP A 191 13.17 -32.89 6.49
C ASP A 191 14.22 -33.27 7.56
N ALA A 192 14.69 -34.52 7.57
CA ALA A 192 15.79 -35.02 8.41
C ALA A 192 17.08 -34.19 8.27
N ASN A 193 17.22 -33.43 7.17
CA ASN A 193 18.40 -32.61 6.87
C ASN A 193 18.24 -31.12 7.24
N MET A 194 17.14 -30.70 7.90
CA MET A 194 16.93 -29.30 8.34
C MET A 194 17.08 -28.24 7.24
N ARG A 195 16.83 -28.58 5.98
CA ARG A 195 16.96 -27.66 4.84
C ARG A 195 15.75 -26.72 4.76
N ALA A 196 16.00 -25.42 4.83
CA ALA A 196 14.99 -24.39 4.61
C ALA A 196 14.60 -24.32 3.12
N ARG A 197 13.31 -24.14 2.83
CA ARG A 197 12.76 -24.00 1.47
C ARG A 197 11.71 -22.90 1.43
N VAL A 198 11.84 -21.93 0.54
CA VAL A 198 10.84 -20.85 0.43
C VAL A 198 9.49 -21.41 -0.05
N ALA A 199 8.42 -21.02 0.63
CA ALA A 199 7.05 -21.39 0.32
C ALA A 199 6.14 -20.14 0.35
N ASP A 200 4.89 -20.29 -0.08
CA ASP A 200 3.88 -19.22 -0.13
C ASP A 200 4.18 -18.05 -1.09
N PHE A 201 4.04 -18.32 -2.39
CA PHE A 201 4.18 -17.33 -3.46
C PHE A 201 2.92 -16.50 -3.72
N GLY A 202 1.98 -16.47 -2.76
CA GLY A 202 0.63 -15.89 -2.90
C GLY A 202 0.55 -14.41 -3.28
N LEU A 203 1.61 -13.63 -2.99
CA LEU A 203 1.62 -12.17 -3.16
C LEU A 203 2.55 -11.64 -4.24
N ALA A 204 3.50 -12.43 -4.71
CA ALA A 204 4.58 -11.85 -5.48
C ALA A 204 4.09 -11.40 -6.89
N LYS A 205 4.84 -10.50 -7.56
CA LYS A 205 4.42 -9.83 -8.82
C LYS A 205 5.41 -9.98 -9.99
N GLN A 206 4.88 -10.09 -11.21
CA GLN A 206 5.69 -10.19 -12.45
C GLN A 206 5.99 -8.81 -13.02
N SER A 207 7.28 -8.53 -13.29
CA SER A 207 7.74 -7.33 -13.97
C SER A 207 8.00 -7.57 -15.46
N ARG A 208 7.87 -6.52 -16.30
CA ARG A 208 8.29 -6.58 -17.70
C ARG A 208 9.78 -6.21 -17.80
N GLU A 209 10.48 -6.82 -18.76
CA GLU A 209 11.88 -6.46 -19.05
C GLU A 209 12.03 -4.94 -19.23
N GLY A 210 12.98 -4.35 -18.51
CA GLY A 210 13.26 -2.90 -18.54
C GLY A 210 12.51 -2.04 -17.51
N GLN A 211 11.65 -2.61 -16.67
CA GLN A 211 10.99 -1.86 -15.58
C GLN A 211 11.83 -1.93 -14.29
N SER A 212 12.18 -0.76 -13.72
CA SER A 212 12.96 -0.66 -12.47
C SER A 212 12.16 -0.96 -11.21
N HIS A 213 10.84 -0.83 -11.26
CA HIS A 213 9.93 -1.07 -10.15
C HIS A 213 8.52 -1.38 -10.66
N LEU A 214 7.72 -2.03 -9.81
CA LEU A 214 6.30 -2.24 -10.02
C LEU A 214 5.51 -1.39 -9.02
N THR A 215 4.66 -0.51 -9.54
CA THR A 215 3.71 0.22 -8.68
C THR A 215 2.49 -0.65 -8.47
N THR A 216 2.27 -1.11 -7.24
CA THR A 216 1.12 -1.97 -6.89
C THR A 216 0.48 -1.52 -5.59
N ARG A 217 -0.77 -1.94 -5.35
CA ARG A 217 -1.37 -1.79 -4.02
C ARG A 217 -0.50 -2.53 -3.00
N VAL A 218 -0.13 -1.85 -1.92
CA VAL A 218 0.68 -2.41 -0.84
C VAL A 218 0.00 -3.65 -0.25
N ALA A 219 0.72 -4.75 -0.24
CA ALA A 219 0.32 -6.02 0.34
C ALA A 219 1.55 -6.76 0.89
N GLY A 220 1.46 -7.25 2.13
CA GLY A 220 2.50 -8.04 2.79
C GLY A 220 2.37 -7.96 4.32
N THR A 221 3.31 -8.56 5.04
CA THR A 221 3.29 -8.64 6.50
C THR A 221 3.94 -7.41 7.13
N HIS A 222 3.24 -6.72 8.02
CA HIS A 222 3.78 -5.58 8.77
C HIS A 222 5.05 -5.99 9.53
N GLY A 223 6.05 -5.12 9.54
CA GLY A 223 7.40 -5.40 10.07
C GLY A 223 8.40 -5.89 9.02
N TYR A 224 7.94 -6.51 7.93
CA TYR A 224 8.79 -6.98 6.82
C TYR A 224 8.74 -6.07 5.60
N LEU A 225 7.74 -5.19 5.50
CA LEU A 225 7.57 -4.29 4.36
C LEU A 225 8.70 -3.26 4.30
N ALA A 226 9.35 -3.17 3.14
CA ALA A 226 10.32 -2.12 2.88
C ALA A 226 9.64 -0.74 2.89
N PRO A 227 10.29 0.32 3.41
CA PRO A 227 9.68 1.65 3.54
C PRO A 227 9.16 2.22 2.21
N GLU A 228 9.93 2.09 1.13
CA GLU A 228 9.54 2.58 -0.19
C GLU A 228 8.32 1.84 -0.76
N TYR A 229 8.18 0.55 -0.43
CA TYR A 229 7.01 -0.23 -0.81
C TYR A 229 5.81 0.14 0.05
N ALA A 230 6.00 0.35 1.36
CA ALA A 230 4.93 0.75 2.28
C ALA A 230 4.38 2.15 1.99
N ILE A 231 5.25 3.12 1.65
CA ILE A 231 4.87 4.52 1.42
C ILE A 231 4.39 4.73 -0.03
N TYR A 232 5.14 4.25 -1.01
CA TYR A 232 4.92 4.57 -2.42
C TYR A 232 4.31 3.42 -3.23
N GLY A 233 4.14 2.23 -2.64
CA GLY A 233 3.69 1.05 -3.38
C GLY A 233 4.71 0.55 -4.41
N GLN A 234 5.97 0.96 -4.31
CA GLN A 234 7.05 0.59 -5.23
C GLN A 234 7.66 -0.75 -4.82
N LEU A 235 7.26 -1.81 -5.50
CA LEU A 235 7.81 -3.15 -5.32
C LEU A 235 9.03 -3.33 -6.22
N THR A 236 10.15 -3.78 -5.64
CA THR A 236 11.44 -3.99 -6.33
C THR A 236 12.14 -5.24 -5.79
N GLU A 237 13.19 -5.70 -6.47
CA GLU A 237 14.05 -6.76 -5.90
C GLU A 237 14.69 -6.32 -4.57
N LYS A 238 14.95 -5.01 -4.41
CA LYS A 238 15.52 -4.44 -3.19
C LYS A 238 14.53 -4.42 -2.02
N SER A 239 13.22 -4.44 -2.27
CA SER A 239 12.24 -4.60 -1.19
C SER A 239 12.20 -6.04 -0.65
N ASP A 240 12.52 -7.03 -1.49
CA ASP A 240 12.68 -8.42 -1.04
C ASP A 240 13.98 -8.58 -0.23
N VAL A 241 15.07 -7.92 -0.64
CA VAL A 241 16.32 -7.87 0.14
C VAL A 241 16.09 -7.26 1.53
N TYR A 242 15.27 -6.22 1.64
CA TYR A 242 14.89 -5.66 2.95
C TYR A 242 14.21 -6.72 3.83
N SER A 243 13.19 -7.40 3.29
CA SER A 243 12.46 -8.45 4.00
C SER A 243 13.38 -9.60 4.45
N PHE A 244 14.35 -9.98 3.60
CA PHE A 244 15.38 -10.96 3.92
C PHE A 244 16.26 -10.52 5.09
N GLY A 245 16.68 -9.26 5.13
CA GLY A 245 17.43 -8.68 6.25
C GLY A 245 16.68 -8.80 7.58
N ILE A 246 15.36 -8.52 7.57
CA ILE A 246 14.51 -8.72 8.76
C ILE A 246 14.54 -10.18 9.23
N VAL A 247 14.40 -11.14 8.32
CA VAL A 247 14.42 -12.58 8.67
C VAL A 247 15.76 -12.99 9.29
N ILE A 248 16.89 -12.50 8.76
CA ILE A 248 18.20 -12.74 9.39
C ILE A 248 18.22 -12.21 10.81
N LEU A 249 17.77 -10.98 11.02
CA LEU A 249 17.74 -10.38 12.36
C LEU A 249 16.83 -11.16 13.30
N GLU A 250 15.64 -11.58 12.87
CA GLU A 250 14.76 -12.40 13.71
C GLU A 250 15.40 -13.72 14.13
N ILE A 251 16.14 -14.38 13.23
CA ILE A 251 16.85 -15.63 13.53
C ILE A 251 17.98 -15.38 14.54
N MET A 252 18.79 -14.34 14.32
CA MET A 252 19.95 -14.06 15.18
C MET A 252 19.58 -13.54 16.56
N CYS A 253 18.49 -12.77 16.65
CA CYS A 253 18.07 -12.10 17.88
C CYS A 253 16.98 -12.85 18.65
N ARG A 254 16.35 -13.85 18.02
CA ARG A 254 15.14 -14.54 18.51
C ARG A 254 14.02 -13.57 18.94
N ARG A 255 13.96 -12.41 18.27
CA ARG A 255 12.97 -11.36 18.50
C ARG A 255 12.05 -11.26 17.30
N LYS A 256 10.79 -10.89 17.52
CA LYS A 256 9.82 -10.66 16.43
C LYS A 256 10.17 -9.36 15.68
N ALA A 257 9.93 -9.34 14.37
CA ALA A 257 10.16 -8.19 13.51
C ALA A 257 9.41 -6.92 13.99
N LEU A 258 8.21 -7.11 14.52
CA LEU A 258 7.37 -6.08 15.13
C LEU A 258 6.98 -6.54 16.54
N ASP A 259 7.35 -5.75 17.54
CA ASP A 259 7.02 -6.05 18.94
C ASP A 259 6.20 -4.91 19.55
N LEU A 260 4.87 -5.03 19.43
CA LEU A 260 3.91 -4.07 19.97
C LEU A 260 3.78 -4.14 21.50
N SER A 261 4.42 -5.11 22.16
CA SER A 261 4.35 -5.29 23.61
C SER A 261 5.46 -4.56 24.37
N CYS A 262 6.46 -4.03 23.65
CA CYS A 262 7.58 -3.30 24.23
C CYS A 262 7.26 -1.80 24.26
N LEU A 263 7.00 -1.26 25.46
CA LEU A 263 6.70 0.17 25.68
C LEU A 263 7.94 1.07 25.53
N ASP A 264 9.15 0.49 25.55
CA ASP A 264 10.40 1.23 25.58
C ASP A 264 11.12 1.18 24.21
N SER A 265 11.04 2.31 23.53
CA SER A 265 11.98 2.85 22.53
C SER A 265 12.01 2.28 21.10
N HIS A 266 11.80 0.98 20.82
CA HIS A 266 11.92 0.47 19.45
C HIS A 266 10.87 -0.60 19.09
N LEU A 267 9.85 -0.22 18.31
CA LEU A 267 8.78 -1.09 17.80
C LEU A 267 9.25 -2.09 16.72
N LEU A 268 10.28 -1.72 15.95
CA LEU A 268 10.86 -2.52 14.88
C LEU A 268 12.21 -3.10 15.29
N ILE A 269 12.44 -4.37 14.94
CA ILE A 269 13.71 -5.07 15.21
C ILE A 269 14.91 -4.34 14.58
N THR A 270 14.72 -3.68 13.44
CA THR A 270 15.77 -2.94 12.73
C THR A 270 16.21 -1.69 13.45
N ASP A 271 15.29 -0.97 14.10
CA ASP A 271 15.60 0.24 14.86
C ASP A 271 16.42 -0.12 16.10
N TRP A 272 16.01 -1.19 16.78
CA TRP A 272 16.72 -1.74 17.94
C TRP A 272 18.12 -2.27 17.59
N ALA A 273 18.23 -3.13 16.57
CA ALA A 273 19.52 -3.70 16.16
C ALA A 273 20.50 -2.62 15.67
N TRP A 274 20.00 -1.59 14.98
CA TRP A 274 20.81 -0.46 14.55
C TRP A 274 21.33 0.38 15.72
N SER A 275 20.48 0.65 16.71
CA SER A 275 20.85 1.42 17.91
C SER A 275 22.04 0.77 18.64
N LEU A 276 21.94 -0.54 18.92
CA LEU A 276 23.00 -1.30 19.58
C LEU A 276 24.29 -1.39 18.74
N THR A 277 24.14 -1.49 17.42
CA THR A 277 25.28 -1.54 16.50
C THR A 277 26.04 -0.23 16.48
N LYS A 278 25.33 0.91 16.50
CA LYS A 278 25.92 2.25 16.55
C LYS A 278 26.71 2.50 17.84
N GLU A 279 26.27 1.92 18.94
CA GLU A 279 26.96 1.97 20.24
C GLU A 279 28.18 1.05 20.32
N GLY A 280 28.47 0.26 19.27
CA GLY A 280 29.54 -0.73 19.26
C GLY A 280 29.20 -2.04 19.99
N ASN A 281 27.94 -2.21 20.41
CA ASN A 281 27.45 -3.32 21.22
C ASN A 281 26.74 -4.39 20.39
N VAL A 282 27.26 -4.72 19.19
CA VAL A 282 26.62 -5.68 18.26
C VAL A 282 26.41 -7.06 18.90
N GLY A 283 27.31 -7.47 19.80
CA GLY A 283 27.17 -8.75 20.51
C GLY A 283 25.91 -8.86 21.38
N LEU A 284 25.35 -7.74 21.86
CA LEU A 284 24.11 -7.72 22.64
C LEU A 284 22.86 -7.96 21.79
N VAL A 285 22.99 -7.89 20.46
CA VAL A 285 21.91 -8.18 19.51
C VAL A 285 21.66 -9.70 19.43
N LEU A 286 22.69 -10.51 19.72
CA LEU A 286 22.64 -11.96 19.59
C LEU A 286 21.83 -12.60 20.73
N ASP A 287 21.06 -13.63 20.38
CA ASP A 287 20.38 -14.47 21.37
C ASP A 287 21.41 -15.18 22.26
N HIS A 288 21.33 -14.95 23.57
CA HIS A 288 22.22 -15.56 24.56
C HIS A 288 22.21 -17.10 24.51
N SER A 289 21.10 -17.73 24.10
CA SER A 289 21.00 -19.18 23.99
C SER A 289 21.78 -19.79 22.82
N LEU A 290 22.20 -18.97 21.84
CA LEU A 290 23.05 -19.39 20.73
C LEU A 290 24.53 -19.49 21.12
N GLY A 291 24.97 -18.69 22.11
CA GLY A 291 26.36 -18.66 22.58
C GLY A 291 26.77 -19.92 23.38
N ASP A 292 25.83 -20.48 24.15
CA ASP A 292 26.10 -21.65 25.00
C ASP A 292 26.17 -22.98 24.22
N ALA A 293 25.65 -23.01 22.99
CA ALA A 293 25.54 -24.22 22.17
C ALA A 293 26.77 -24.49 21.27
N MET A 294 27.69 -23.53 21.12
CA MET A 294 28.84 -23.63 20.20
C MET A 294 30.18 -23.49 20.94
N SER A 295 30.49 -24.48 21.77
CA SER A 295 31.80 -24.65 22.42
C SER A 295 32.70 -25.64 21.66
N SER A 296 32.77 -25.56 20.33
CA SER A 296 33.72 -26.34 19.53
C SER A 296 34.86 -25.44 19.00
N GLU A 297 36.10 -25.88 19.26
CA GLU A 297 37.36 -25.12 19.17
C GLU A 297 37.83 -24.72 17.76
N THR A 298 36.96 -24.66 16.75
CA THR A 298 37.39 -24.51 15.32
C THR A 298 36.79 -23.35 14.54
N MET A 299 35.95 -22.51 15.13
CA MET A 299 35.41 -21.31 14.50
C MET A 299 35.22 -20.22 15.55
N ASN A 300 35.37 -18.94 15.18
CA ASN A 300 35.00 -17.82 16.05
C ASN A 300 33.47 -17.62 15.92
N PRO A 301 32.66 -18.31 16.75
CA PRO A 301 31.23 -18.45 16.48
C PRO A 301 30.52 -17.10 16.63
N THR A 302 31.04 -16.26 17.53
CA THR A 302 30.59 -14.90 17.76
C THR A 302 30.91 -13.99 16.58
N GLY A 303 32.08 -14.13 15.96
CA GLY A 303 32.47 -13.36 14.77
C GLY A 303 31.55 -13.62 13.58
N ASP A 304 31.25 -14.89 13.31
CA ASP A 304 30.34 -15.27 12.22
C ASP A 304 28.92 -14.79 12.50
N MET A 305 28.42 -14.93 13.74
CA MET A 305 27.11 -14.41 14.12
C MET A 305 27.01 -12.89 13.99
N VAL A 306 28.05 -12.15 14.39
CA VAL A 306 28.11 -10.70 14.18
C VAL A 306 28.06 -10.36 12.69
N ARG A 307 28.78 -11.11 11.84
CA ARG A 307 28.71 -10.94 10.38
C ARG A 307 27.28 -11.07 9.86
N PHE A 308 26.52 -12.08 10.30
CA PHE A 308 25.11 -12.23 9.93
C PHE A 308 24.26 -11.03 10.37
N VAL A 309 24.45 -10.54 11.60
CA VAL A 309 23.74 -9.34 12.09
C VAL A 309 24.04 -8.12 11.22
N LEU A 310 25.32 -7.87 10.91
CA LEU A 310 25.73 -6.73 10.09
C LEU A 310 25.14 -6.80 8.67
N VAL A 311 25.16 -7.99 8.05
CA VAL A 311 24.52 -8.20 6.75
C VAL A 311 23.01 -8.01 6.85
N GLY A 312 22.37 -8.49 7.92
CA GLY A 312 20.94 -8.29 8.18
C GLY A 312 20.57 -6.81 8.25
N ILE A 313 21.34 -6.02 9.00
CA ILE A 313 21.15 -4.57 9.12
C ILE A 313 21.35 -3.88 7.76
N LEU A 314 22.40 -4.24 7.02
CA LEU A 314 22.69 -3.65 5.71
C LEU A 314 21.60 -3.99 4.67
N CYS A 315 21.10 -5.22 4.68
CA CYS A 315 19.96 -5.63 3.86
C CYS A 315 18.69 -4.85 4.23
N ALA A 316 18.45 -4.64 5.52
CA ALA A 316 17.29 -3.92 6.05
C ALA A 316 17.50 -2.40 6.14
N HIS A 317 18.43 -1.82 5.38
CA HIS A 317 18.68 -0.38 5.40
C HIS A 317 17.48 0.41 4.84
N ALA A 318 17.12 1.54 5.45
CA ALA A 318 15.97 2.34 5.02
C ALA A 318 16.14 2.87 3.57
N THR A 319 17.32 3.38 3.24
CA THR A 319 17.68 3.83 1.89
C THR A 319 17.97 2.64 0.96
N VAL A 320 17.19 2.51 -0.12
CA VAL A 320 17.29 1.45 -1.12
C VAL A 320 18.68 1.32 -1.75
N ALA A 321 19.34 2.44 -2.03
CA ALA A 321 20.64 2.48 -2.70
C ALA A 321 21.77 1.83 -1.89
N PHE A 322 21.67 1.78 -0.57
CA PHE A 322 22.68 1.18 0.29
C PHE A 322 22.46 -0.32 0.53
N ARG A 323 21.29 -0.85 0.18
CA ARG A 323 21.05 -2.30 0.28
C ARG A 323 21.90 -3.01 -0.77
N PRO A 324 22.51 -4.16 -0.46
CA PRO A 324 23.21 -4.98 -1.44
C PRO A 324 22.20 -5.64 -2.40
N THR A 325 22.70 -6.27 -3.46
CA THR A 325 21.92 -7.29 -4.17
C THR A 325 21.84 -8.56 -3.33
N ILE A 326 20.87 -9.43 -3.59
CA ILE A 326 20.79 -10.70 -2.85
C ILE A 326 22.04 -11.56 -3.06
N MET A 327 22.66 -11.49 -4.23
CA MET A 327 23.90 -12.21 -4.52
C MET A 327 25.09 -11.68 -3.71
N GLU A 328 25.22 -10.36 -3.59
CA GLU A 328 26.24 -9.76 -2.72
C GLU A 328 25.98 -10.08 -1.26
N ALA A 329 24.72 -10.06 -0.80
CA ALA A 329 24.35 -10.45 0.55
C ALA A 329 24.76 -11.91 0.83
N LEU A 330 24.53 -12.83 -0.10
CA LEU A 330 24.93 -14.24 0.05
C LEU A 330 26.45 -14.40 0.15
N LYS A 331 27.22 -13.73 -0.72
CA LYS A 331 28.69 -13.73 -0.62
C LYS A 331 29.17 -13.13 0.71
N MET A 332 28.50 -12.09 1.20
CA MET A 332 28.72 -11.51 2.53
C MET A 332 28.24 -12.41 3.68
N LEU A 333 27.48 -13.48 3.45
CA LEU A 333 27.15 -14.45 4.48
C LEU A 333 28.12 -15.64 4.44
N GLU A 334 28.49 -16.09 3.24
CA GLU A 334 29.33 -17.28 3.02
C GLU A 334 30.81 -17.11 3.41
N GLY A 335 31.29 -15.87 3.49
CA GLY A 335 32.70 -15.56 3.82
C GLY A 335 33.46 -14.95 2.65
N ASP A 336 32.90 -15.02 1.44
CA ASP A 336 33.59 -14.70 0.19
C ASP A 336 34.00 -13.23 0.05
N ILE A 337 33.21 -12.32 0.63
CA ILE A 337 33.50 -10.89 0.66
C ILE A 337 33.30 -10.31 2.06
N GLU A 338 34.02 -9.23 2.34
CA GLU A 338 33.90 -8.48 3.60
C GLU A 338 32.61 -7.66 3.65
N VAL A 339 32.08 -7.50 4.85
CA VAL A 339 30.91 -6.63 5.07
C VAL A 339 31.41 -5.17 5.11
N PRO A 340 30.89 -4.29 4.24
CA PRO A 340 31.29 -2.89 4.26
C PRO A 340 30.82 -2.21 5.55
N VAL A 341 31.45 -1.08 5.88
CA VAL A 341 30.96 -0.20 6.96
C VAL A 341 29.52 0.19 6.65
N ILE A 342 28.62 -0.07 7.59
CA ILE A 342 27.19 0.18 7.38
C ILE A 342 26.95 1.70 7.35
N PRO A 343 26.35 2.24 6.28
CA PRO A 343 26.03 3.65 6.20
C PRO A 343 25.06 4.10 7.30
N ASP A 344 25.15 5.37 7.70
CA ASP A 344 24.24 5.93 8.69
C ASP A 344 22.78 5.90 8.21
N ARG A 345 21.90 5.40 9.08
CA ARG A 345 20.47 5.35 8.81
C ARG A 345 19.81 6.70 9.11
N PRO A 346 18.99 7.26 8.21
CA PRO A 346 18.16 8.42 8.55
C PRO A 346 17.20 8.05 9.69
N ILE A 347 17.02 8.99 10.64
CA ILE A 347 16.19 8.78 11.84
C ILE A 347 14.77 8.40 11.39
N SER A 348 14.27 7.28 11.93
CA SER A 348 12.90 6.80 11.75
C SER A 348 11.92 7.84 12.31
N THR A 349 11.29 8.64 11.46
CA THR A 349 10.26 9.64 11.88
C THR A 349 8.90 8.99 12.16
N TYR A 350 8.83 7.67 12.41
CA TYR A 350 7.59 6.95 12.71
C TYR A 350 7.08 7.16 14.15
N SER A 351 7.63 8.13 14.89
CA SER A 351 7.07 8.64 16.13
C SER A 351 6.21 9.88 15.85
N ILE A 352 4.94 9.68 15.50
CA ILE A 352 3.88 10.69 15.63
C ILE A 352 2.71 10.04 16.35
#